data_AF-A0A974PB04-F1
#
_entry.id   AF-A0A974PB04-F1
#
_cell.length_a   1.000
_cell.length_b   1.000
_cell.length_c   1.000
_cell.angle_alpha   90.00
_cell.angle_beta   90.00
_cell.angle_gamma   90.00
#
_symmetry.space_group_name_H-M   'P 1'
#
loop_
_entity.id
_entity.type
_entity.pdbx_description
1 polymer ?
#
loop_
_entity_poly.entity_id
_entity_poly.type
_entity_poly.pdbx_seq_one_letter_code
_entity_poly.pdbx_strand_id
1 'polypeptide(L)'
;MRALYTLGLDSGEVLLKTLGGRRYRVDKVTPLRAGSGGVLPEPYRAASLALARSLALEQPGRPGLLMGMDPEFLLLRESTGRAVPASRYLPMDGVAGCDAGPPGTRGAFPVAELRPAPRGEPRALLAQLMSAARTADRLIQDRSLRWRAGGMPLPGWALGGHLHFSGVTLCAPLLRALDNYLALPLLLLEDARAAARRPRYGGLGDFRLQPHGGFEYRTLPSFLVSPVIAKGAVFLAHLIVSRYEDLTLRPLDREDLHAAYYSGDKPPLRAAFPPLAAQLRALPGYAQAARYIEPLFSYIAAEQTWDESRDIRGLWCGKLRSSEQDMAQ
;
A
#
# COMPACT_ATOMS: atom_id res chain seq x y z
N MET A 1 0.76 5.25 18.23
CA MET A 1 0.70 5.77 16.85
C MET A 1 -0.71 5.67 16.27
N ARG A 2 -1.28 4.48 16.01
CA ARG A 2 -2.65 4.33 15.46
C ARG A 2 -3.74 5.14 16.20
N ALA A 3 -3.75 5.13 17.54
CA ALA A 3 -4.73 5.90 18.32
C ALA A 3 -4.66 7.42 18.07
N LEU A 4 -3.45 7.98 17.97
CA LEU A 4 -3.26 9.41 17.64
C LEU A 4 -3.72 9.69 16.22
N TYR A 5 -3.31 8.83 15.28
CA TYR A 5 -3.64 8.96 13.88
C TYR A 5 -5.16 8.99 13.62
N THR A 6 -5.89 8.03 14.20
CA THR A 6 -7.36 7.94 14.17
C THR A 6 -8.04 9.19 14.72
N LEU A 7 -7.43 9.86 15.69
CA LEU A 7 -7.97 11.09 16.29
C LEU A 7 -7.56 12.37 15.55
N GLY A 8 -6.96 12.26 14.37
CA GLY A 8 -6.49 13.44 13.63
C GLY A 8 -5.22 14.07 14.21
N LEU A 9 -4.54 13.40 15.15
CA LEU A 9 -3.39 13.96 15.87
C LEU A 9 -2.07 13.49 15.26
N ASP A 10 -1.20 14.45 14.95
CA ASP A 10 0.14 14.18 14.44
C ASP A 10 1.15 13.87 15.57
N SER A 11 0.84 14.30 16.79
CA SER A 11 1.64 14.03 17.98
C SER A 11 0.79 14.01 19.25
N GLY A 12 1.23 13.25 20.25
CA GLY A 12 0.57 13.13 21.54
C GLY A 12 1.10 11.97 22.36
N GLU A 13 0.57 11.85 23.57
CA GLU A 13 0.80 10.73 24.46
C GLU A 13 -0.41 9.80 24.44
N VAL A 14 -0.15 8.49 24.50
CA VAL A 14 -1.19 7.47 24.59
C VAL A 14 -0.91 6.63 25.82
N LEU A 15 -1.80 6.73 26.81
CA LEU A 15 -1.78 5.86 27.97
C LEU A 15 -2.43 4.52 27.60
N LEU A 16 -1.67 3.44 27.72
CA LEU A 16 -2.13 2.09 27.46
C LEU A 16 -2.27 1.32 28.78
N LYS A 17 -3.42 0.67 28.97
CA LYS A 17 -3.63 -0.29 30.06
C LYS A 17 -3.46 -1.71 29.53
N THR A 18 -2.62 -2.51 30.18
CA THR A 18 -2.48 -3.94 29.86
C THR A 18 -3.73 -4.70 30.31
N LEU A 19 -4.23 -5.59 29.45
CA LEU A 19 -5.35 -6.48 29.75
C LEU A 19 -4.89 -7.94 29.96
N GLY A 20 -3.57 -8.18 30.08
CA GLY A 20 -2.97 -9.50 30.11
C GLY A 20 -2.70 -10.08 28.71
N GLY A 21 -1.57 -10.80 28.57
CA GLY A 21 -1.03 -11.22 27.27
C GLY A 21 -0.52 -10.03 26.43
N ARG A 22 -0.52 -10.15 25.10
CA ARG A 22 -0.17 -9.06 24.15
C ARG A 22 -1.37 -8.16 23.81
N ARG A 23 -2.27 -7.91 24.76
CA ARG A 23 -3.50 -7.09 24.56
C ARG A 23 -3.45 -5.83 25.40
N TYR A 24 -3.80 -4.72 24.77
CA TYR A 24 -3.76 -3.38 25.36
C TYR A 24 -5.07 -2.65 25.07
N ARG A 25 -5.49 -1.80 26.01
CA ARG A 25 -6.59 -0.84 25.82
C ARG A 25 -6.03 0.57 25.88
N VAL A 26 -6.48 1.44 24.98
CA VAL A 26 -6.22 2.89 25.08
C VAL A 26 -7.07 3.44 26.23
N ASP A 27 -6.42 3.96 27.26
CA ASP A 27 -7.09 4.49 28.46
C ASP A 27 -7.23 6.01 28.39
N LYS A 28 -6.20 6.70 27.86
CA LYS A 28 -6.22 8.15 27.65
C LYS A 28 -5.34 8.53 26.46
N VAL A 29 -5.78 9.54 25.72
CA VAL A 29 -4.97 10.22 24.71
C VAL A 29 -4.81 11.68 25.12
N THR A 30 -3.58 12.15 25.20
CA THR A 30 -3.26 13.54 25.49
C THR A 30 -2.58 14.14 24.26
N PRO A 31 -3.25 15.05 23.51
CA PRO A 31 -2.60 15.78 22.44
C PRO A 31 -1.39 16.55 22.99
N LEU A 32 -0.26 16.50 22.29
CA LEU A 32 0.86 17.38 22.61
C LEU A 32 0.48 18.79 22.15
N ARG A 33 0.19 19.66 23.10
CA ARG A 33 0.01 21.09 22.85
C ARG A 33 1.23 21.82 23.38
N ALA A 34 1.68 22.83 22.64
CA ALA A 34 2.58 23.82 23.21
C ALA A 34 1.94 24.37 24.50
N GLY A 35 2.66 24.33 25.62
CA GLY A 35 2.15 24.83 26.90
C GLY A 35 1.92 26.35 26.87
N SER A 36 1.56 26.94 28.01
CA SER A 36 1.38 28.40 28.15
C SER A 36 2.62 29.23 27.79
N GLY A 37 3.81 28.62 27.73
CA GLY A 37 5.05 29.23 27.22
C GLY A 37 5.42 28.88 25.78
N GLY A 38 4.53 28.22 25.01
CA GLY A 38 4.73 27.93 23.59
C GLY A 38 5.71 26.77 23.27
N VAL A 39 6.35 26.17 24.27
CA VAL A 39 7.42 25.18 24.07
C VAL A 39 6.97 23.78 24.53
N LEU A 40 7.20 22.78 23.68
CA LEU A 40 6.98 21.36 24.03
C LEU A 40 7.98 20.91 25.10
N PRO A 41 7.61 20.03 26.05
CA PRO A 41 8.58 19.42 26.97
C PRO A 41 9.51 18.45 26.23
N GLU A 42 10.70 18.20 26.78
CA GLU A 42 11.56 17.11 26.31
C GLU A 42 10.95 15.74 26.67
N PRO A 43 11.15 14.69 25.84
CA PRO A 43 11.96 14.63 24.61
C PRO A 43 11.23 15.12 23.33
N TYR A 44 9.97 15.58 23.45
CA TYR A 44 9.13 15.90 22.31
C TYR A 44 9.60 17.11 21.52
N ARG A 45 10.17 18.12 22.21
CA ARG A 45 10.77 19.27 21.56
C ARG A 45 11.94 18.87 20.66
N ALA A 46 12.88 18.07 21.15
CA ALA A 46 14.00 17.59 20.35
C ALA A 46 13.52 16.79 19.13
N ALA A 47 12.52 15.92 19.29
CA ALA A 47 11.92 15.15 18.20
C ALA A 47 11.23 16.05 17.16
N SER A 48 10.47 17.05 17.60
CA SER A 48 9.81 18.03 16.73
C SER A 48 10.81 18.86 15.93
N LEU A 49 11.87 19.35 16.57
CA LEU A 49 12.96 20.08 15.90
C LEU A 49 13.72 19.19 14.92
N ALA A 50 13.96 17.91 15.26
CA ALA A 50 14.60 16.98 14.34
C ALA A 50 13.74 16.73 13.10
N LEU A 51 12.43 16.51 13.27
CA LEU A 51 11.50 16.37 12.15
C LEU A 51 11.45 17.63 11.28
N ALA A 52 11.36 18.82 11.90
CA ALA A 52 11.34 20.09 11.18
C ALA A 52 12.62 20.30 10.35
N ARG A 53 13.79 19.95 10.90
CA ARG A 53 15.06 19.99 10.15
C ARG A 53 15.06 19.02 8.98
N SER A 54 14.61 17.78 9.16
CA SER A 54 14.54 16.81 8.06
C SER A 54 13.62 17.28 6.94
N LEU A 55 12.45 17.82 7.28
CA LEU A 55 11.51 18.37 6.32
C LEU A 55 12.07 19.60 5.57
N ALA A 56 12.80 20.47 6.25
CA ALA A 56 13.43 21.64 5.64
C ALA A 56 14.55 21.30 4.65
N LEU A 57 15.13 20.08 4.73
CA LEU A 57 16.14 19.59 3.80
C LEU A 57 15.54 18.94 2.55
N GLU A 58 14.22 18.70 2.51
CA GLU A 58 13.59 18.11 1.34
C GLU A 58 13.53 19.07 0.16
N GLN A 59 13.85 18.55 -1.02
CA GLN A 59 13.72 19.31 -2.25
C GLN A 59 12.32 19.13 -2.85
N PRO A 60 11.70 20.19 -3.40
CA PRO A 60 10.42 20.09 -4.10
C PRO A 60 10.43 19.01 -5.18
N GLY A 61 9.37 18.20 -5.23
CA GLY A 61 9.27 17.09 -6.19
C GLY A 61 10.16 15.89 -5.88
N ARG A 62 10.99 15.95 -4.83
CA ARG A 62 11.80 14.84 -4.30
C ARG A 62 12.59 14.10 -5.39
N PRO A 63 13.53 14.77 -6.10
CA PRO A 63 14.33 14.14 -7.16
C PRO A 63 15.18 12.95 -6.67
N GLY A 64 15.45 12.86 -5.36
CA GLY A 64 16.11 11.72 -4.72
C GLY A 64 15.15 10.62 -4.24
N LEU A 65 13.85 10.70 -4.55
CA LEU A 65 12.87 9.69 -4.17
C LEU A 65 13.26 8.35 -4.80
N LEU A 66 13.37 7.33 -3.96
CA LEU A 66 13.59 5.95 -4.38
C LEU A 66 12.44 5.10 -3.86
N MET A 67 11.78 4.40 -4.77
CA MET A 67 10.64 3.53 -4.48
C MET A 67 11.04 2.06 -4.55
N GLY A 68 10.61 1.29 -3.56
CA GLY A 68 10.61 -0.17 -3.55
C GLY A 68 9.19 -0.71 -3.38
N MET A 69 9.04 -2.03 -3.46
CA MET A 69 7.77 -2.69 -3.18
C MET A 69 8.01 -4.16 -2.87
N ASP A 70 7.02 -4.77 -2.26
CA ASP A 70 7.01 -6.19 -1.94
C ASP A 70 5.57 -6.76 -1.98
N PRO A 71 4.88 -6.68 -3.14
CA PRO A 71 3.51 -7.17 -3.22
C PRO A 71 3.42 -8.70 -3.20
N GLU A 72 2.33 -9.17 -2.60
CA GLU A 72 2.15 -10.56 -2.19
C GLU A 72 1.16 -11.33 -3.10
N PHE A 73 1.32 -12.64 -3.18
CA PHE A 73 0.37 -13.55 -3.84
C PHE A 73 0.36 -14.95 -3.19
N LEU A 74 -0.72 -15.69 -3.40
CA LEU A 74 -0.87 -17.08 -2.97
C LEU A 74 -0.72 -18.06 -4.13
N LEU A 75 -0.21 -19.25 -3.82
CA LEU A 75 -0.29 -20.40 -4.69
C LEU A 75 -1.51 -21.24 -4.31
N LEU A 76 -2.45 -21.41 -5.25
CA LEU A 76 -3.67 -22.19 -5.03
C LEU A 76 -3.66 -23.45 -5.90
N ARG A 77 -3.95 -24.60 -5.30
CA ARG A 77 -4.28 -25.83 -6.03
C ARG A 77 -5.80 -25.90 -6.22
N GLU A 78 -6.28 -25.62 -7.42
CA GLU A 78 -7.72 -25.57 -7.73
C GLU A 78 -8.43 -26.90 -7.44
N SER A 79 -7.79 -28.03 -7.75
CA SER A 79 -8.39 -29.36 -7.54
C SER A 79 -8.74 -29.67 -6.08
N THR A 80 -8.11 -29.01 -5.12
CA THR A 80 -8.37 -29.20 -3.68
C THR A 80 -8.88 -27.94 -2.99
N GLY A 81 -8.86 -26.79 -3.65
CA GLY A 81 -9.16 -25.48 -3.06
C GLY A 81 -8.18 -25.05 -1.98
N ARG A 82 -7.00 -25.67 -1.87
CA ARG A 82 -6.03 -25.40 -0.79
C ARG A 82 -4.88 -24.51 -1.23
N ALA A 83 -4.53 -23.56 -0.36
CA ALA A 83 -3.28 -22.81 -0.46
C ALA A 83 -2.09 -23.77 -0.31
N VAL A 84 -1.12 -23.63 -1.20
CA VAL A 84 0.14 -24.39 -1.19
C VAL A 84 1.23 -23.47 -0.66
N PRO A 85 2.04 -23.90 0.33
CA PRO A 85 3.08 -23.04 0.87
C PRO A 85 4.07 -22.58 -0.20
N ALA A 86 4.27 -21.27 -0.30
CA ALA A 86 5.23 -20.65 -1.21
C ALA A 86 6.66 -21.15 -0.95
N SER A 87 7.01 -21.43 0.30
CA SER A 87 8.33 -22.00 0.69
C SER A 87 8.66 -23.36 0.06
N ARG A 88 7.69 -24.05 -0.58
CA ARG A 88 7.97 -25.25 -1.37
C ARG A 88 8.67 -24.97 -2.69
N TYR A 89 8.60 -23.73 -3.17
CA TYR A 89 9.09 -23.33 -4.50
C TYR A 89 10.00 -22.11 -4.46
N LEU A 90 9.74 -21.18 -3.53
CA LEU A 90 10.48 -19.92 -3.42
C LEU A 90 11.39 -19.94 -2.19
N PRO A 91 12.59 -19.35 -2.29
CA PRO A 91 13.47 -19.14 -1.14
C PRO A 91 12.85 -18.15 -0.13
N MET A 92 13.47 -18.02 1.03
CA MET A 92 13.06 -17.01 2.03
C MET A 92 13.38 -15.58 1.55
N ASP A 93 14.52 -15.42 0.88
CA ASP A 93 15.08 -14.15 0.44
C ASP A 93 15.00 -13.99 -1.09
N GLY A 94 15.65 -12.95 -1.62
CA GLY A 94 15.71 -12.67 -3.04
C GLY A 94 14.49 -11.95 -3.62
N VAL A 95 14.55 -11.70 -4.93
CA VAL A 95 13.55 -10.91 -5.69
C VAL A 95 12.18 -11.60 -5.82
N ALA A 96 12.14 -12.91 -5.61
CA ALA A 96 10.93 -13.71 -5.54
C ALA A 96 11.11 -14.69 -4.39
N GLY A 97 10.45 -14.41 -3.26
CA GLY A 97 10.62 -15.16 -2.02
C GLY A 97 9.30 -15.46 -1.34
N CYS A 98 9.37 -15.88 -0.07
CA CYS A 98 8.21 -16.04 0.78
C CYS A 98 8.39 -15.30 2.11
N ASP A 99 7.28 -14.89 2.73
CA ASP A 99 7.29 -14.21 4.02
C ASP A 99 7.46 -15.21 5.18
N ALA A 100 8.31 -14.89 6.14
CA ALA A 100 8.58 -15.72 7.31
C ALA A 100 7.37 -15.90 8.27
N GLY A 101 6.24 -15.26 7.98
CA GLY A 101 5.01 -15.40 8.76
C GLY A 101 5.18 -15.00 10.23
N PRO A 102 4.12 -15.12 11.05
CA PRO A 102 4.20 -14.82 12.47
C PRO A 102 5.08 -15.84 13.21
N PRO A 103 5.75 -15.46 14.31
CA PRO A 103 6.41 -16.43 15.19
C PRO A 103 5.45 -17.55 15.62
N GLY A 104 5.75 -18.81 15.25
CA GLY A 104 4.90 -19.97 15.52
C GLY A 104 4.40 -20.72 14.28
N THR A 105 4.52 -20.14 13.07
CA THR A 105 4.36 -20.91 11.83
C THR A 105 5.53 -21.88 11.66
N ARG A 106 5.25 -23.19 11.73
CA ARG A 106 6.24 -24.28 11.54
C ARG A 106 6.70 -24.36 10.08
N GLY A 107 7.48 -23.39 9.60
CA GLY A 107 8.19 -23.43 8.30
C GLY A 107 7.33 -23.49 7.02
N ALA A 108 6.00 -23.49 7.15
CA ALA A 108 5.08 -23.45 6.02
C ALA A 108 4.72 -21.99 5.74
N PHE A 109 5.62 -21.27 5.08
CA PHE A 109 5.45 -19.87 4.68
C PHE A 109 4.52 -19.80 3.47
N PRO A 110 3.26 -19.37 3.67
CA PRO A 110 2.20 -19.60 2.70
C PRO A 110 2.14 -18.55 1.60
N VAL A 111 2.65 -17.35 1.89
CA VAL A 111 2.58 -16.18 1.02
C VAL A 111 3.88 -16.04 0.24
N ALA A 112 3.75 -15.87 -1.08
CA ALA A 112 4.82 -15.50 -1.97
C ALA A 112 4.90 -13.97 -2.08
N GLU A 113 6.10 -13.43 -2.23
CA GLU A 113 6.35 -11.98 -2.26
C GLU A 113 7.35 -11.65 -3.38
N LEU A 114 7.08 -10.60 -4.14
CA LEU A 114 7.98 -10.11 -5.19
C LEU A 114 8.71 -8.87 -4.71
N ARG A 115 10.02 -8.92 -4.56
CA ARG A 115 10.87 -7.85 -4.01
C ARG A 115 11.78 -7.25 -5.08
N PRO A 116 11.25 -6.55 -6.09
CA PRO A 116 12.07 -5.94 -7.13
C PRO A 116 13.07 -4.94 -6.55
N ALA A 117 14.20 -4.78 -7.24
CA ALA A 117 15.19 -3.79 -6.84
C ALA A 117 14.61 -2.36 -6.89
N PRO A 118 14.83 -1.52 -5.86
CA PRO A 118 14.29 -0.17 -5.80
C PRO A 118 14.73 0.70 -6.99
N ARG A 119 13.87 1.63 -7.42
CA ARG A 119 14.13 2.58 -8.51
C ARG A 119 13.49 3.93 -8.22
N GLY A 120 14.09 5.02 -8.70
CA GLY A 120 13.50 6.35 -8.61
C GLY A 120 12.36 6.52 -9.60
N GLU A 121 12.54 5.99 -10.82
CA GLU A 121 11.53 6.08 -11.87
C GLU A 121 10.47 4.96 -11.78
N PRO A 122 9.16 5.28 -11.71
CA PRO A 122 8.07 4.30 -11.65
C PRO A 122 8.12 3.24 -12.74
N ARG A 123 8.43 3.65 -13.97
CA ARG A 123 8.54 2.73 -15.12
C ARG A 123 9.66 1.71 -14.93
N ALA A 124 10.79 2.14 -14.38
CA ALA A 124 11.92 1.25 -14.11
C ALA A 124 11.58 0.27 -12.98
N LEU A 125 10.88 0.73 -11.95
CA LEU A 125 10.42 -0.12 -10.84
C LEU A 125 9.46 -1.21 -11.34
N LEU A 126 8.49 -0.84 -12.18
CA LEU A 126 7.56 -1.79 -12.79
C LEU A 126 8.27 -2.80 -13.70
N ALA A 127 9.30 -2.39 -14.44
CA ALA A 127 10.11 -3.33 -15.22
C ALA A 127 10.84 -4.35 -14.32
N GLN A 128 11.32 -3.92 -13.15
CA GLN A 128 11.89 -4.83 -12.16
C GLN A 128 10.83 -5.77 -11.57
N LEU A 129 9.61 -5.29 -11.31
CA LEU A 129 8.50 -6.13 -10.86
C LEU A 129 8.17 -7.23 -11.89
N MET A 130 8.11 -6.88 -13.18
CA MET A 130 7.91 -7.87 -14.25
C MET A 130 9.04 -8.92 -14.27
N SER A 131 10.29 -8.49 -14.03
CA SER A 131 11.44 -9.41 -13.92
C SER A 131 11.31 -10.34 -12.72
N ALA A 132 10.92 -9.80 -11.56
CA ALA A 132 10.69 -10.57 -10.34
C ALA A 132 9.59 -11.64 -10.54
N ALA A 133 8.47 -11.27 -11.16
CA ALA A 133 7.40 -12.20 -11.50
C ALA A 133 7.89 -13.35 -12.42
N ARG A 134 8.71 -13.04 -13.43
CA ARG A 134 9.33 -14.07 -14.29
C ARG A 134 10.30 -14.98 -13.54
N THR A 135 11.02 -14.45 -12.55
CA THR A 135 11.86 -15.26 -11.67
C THR A 135 11.00 -16.21 -10.85
N ALA A 136 9.92 -15.72 -10.23
CA ALA A 136 8.96 -16.56 -9.52
C ALA A 136 8.37 -17.66 -10.45
N ASP A 137 8.03 -17.34 -11.70
CA ASP A 137 7.48 -18.29 -12.66
C ASP A 137 8.44 -19.43 -13.04
N ARG A 138 9.75 -19.12 -13.11
CA ARG A 138 10.79 -20.12 -13.36
C ARG A 138 10.98 -21.06 -12.17
N LEU A 139 10.85 -20.54 -10.95
CA LEU A 139 11.00 -21.31 -9.71
C LEU A 139 9.76 -22.18 -9.43
N ILE A 140 8.56 -21.63 -9.64
CA ILE A 140 7.29 -22.34 -9.44
C ILE A 140 6.96 -23.16 -10.68
N GLN A 141 7.67 -24.26 -10.90
CA GLN A 141 7.50 -25.05 -12.13
C GLN A 141 6.16 -25.78 -12.25
N ASP A 142 5.48 -26.04 -11.12
CA ASP A 142 4.14 -26.65 -11.10
C ASP A 142 3.11 -25.73 -11.76
N ARG A 143 2.63 -26.13 -12.95
CA ARG A 143 1.64 -25.38 -13.76
C ARG A 143 0.20 -25.66 -13.35
N SER A 144 -0.04 -26.62 -12.46
CA SER A 144 -1.37 -26.83 -11.85
C SER A 144 -1.70 -25.80 -10.77
N LEU A 145 -0.71 -25.01 -10.33
CA LEU A 145 -0.89 -23.96 -9.34
C LEU A 145 -1.29 -22.64 -10.00
N ARG A 146 -2.35 -22.04 -9.46
CA ARG A 146 -2.80 -20.70 -9.80
C ARG A 146 -2.18 -19.67 -8.88
N TRP A 147 -1.89 -18.50 -9.41
CA TRP A 147 -1.46 -17.36 -8.60
C TRP A 147 -2.68 -16.51 -8.29
N ARG A 148 -2.95 -16.27 -7.01
CA ARG A 148 -4.06 -15.41 -6.56
C ARG A 148 -3.49 -14.20 -5.82
N ALA A 149 -4.00 -13.02 -6.14
CA ALA A 149 -3.65 -11.76 -5.49
C ALA A 149 -4.91 -10.95 -5.19
N GLY A 150 -4.75 -9.78 -4.57
CA GLY A 150 -5.84 -8.94 -4.12
C GLY A 150 -5.73 -8.62 -2.62
N GLY A 151 -6.83 -8.24 -1.99
CA GLY A 151 -6.87 -7.96 -0.56
C GLY A 151 -7.08 -9.21 0.29
N MET A 152 -7.95 -10.14 -0.14
CA MET A 152 -8.18 -11.40 0.59
C MET A 152 -8.68 -12.52 -0.36
N PRO A 153 -7.84 -13.02 -1.29
CA PRO A 153 -8.25 -13.97 -2.32
C PRO A 153 -8.75 -15.32 -1.78
N LEU A 154 -8.38 -15.67 -0.54
CA LEU A 154 -8.93 -16.80 0.19
C LEU A 154 -9.33 -16.34 1.60
N PRO A 155 -10.43 -16.87 2.18
CA PRO A 155 -10.84 -16.51 3.53
C PRO A 155 -9.70 -16.67 4.55
N GLY A 156 -9.43 -15.61 5.31
CA GLY A 156 -8.36 -15.58 6.32
C GLY A 156 -6.96 -15.30 5.79
N TRP A 157 -6.78 -15.19 4.47
CA TRP A 157 -5.50 -14.86 3.82
C TRP A 157 -5.51 -13.43 3.29
N ALA A 158 -5.28 -12.47 4.18
CA ALA A 158 -5.07 -11.08 3.77
C ALA A 158 -3.71 -10.95 3.07
N LEU A 159 -3.68 -10.25 1.93
CA LEU A 159 -2.45 -10.00 1.17
C LEU A 159 -2.17 -8.51 1.01
N GLY A 160 -0.89 -8.20 1.03
CA GLY A 160 -0.33 -6.86 0.97
C GLY A 160 0.25 -6.46 -0.36
N GLY A 161 0.12 -5.17 -0.67
CA GLY A 161 0.88 -4.49 -1.72
C GLY A 161 1.71 -3.40 -1.09
N HIS A 162 2.76 -3.74 -0.33
CA HIS A 162 3.50 -2.69 0.37
C HIS A 162 4.40 -1.92 -0.59
N LEU A 163 4.48 -0.62 -0.36
CA LEU A 163 5.30 0.32 -1.10
C LEU A 163 6.32 0.93 -0.16
N HIS A 164 7.57 0.96 -0.59
CA HIS A 164 8.69 1.44 0.21
C HIS A 164 9.17 2.77 -0.35
N PHE A 165 9.44 3.73 0.52
CA PHE A 165 9.86 5.07 0.14
C PHE A 165 11.11 5.47 0.92
N SER A 166 12.13 5.96 0.21
CA SER A 166 13.32 6.61 0.78
C SER A 166 13.64 7.87 -0.02
N GLY A 167 14.47 8.76 0.53
CA GLY A 167 14.61 10.12 0.00
C GLY A 167 13.42 11.04 0.31
N VAL A 168 12.56 10.63 1.25
CA VAL A 168 11.43 11.39 1.78
C VAL A 168 11.30 11.15 3.29
N THR A 169 10.98 12.19 4.05
CA THR A 169 10.76 12.13 5.49
C THR A 169 9.35 11.66 5.77
N LEU A 170 9.25 10.59 6.55
CA LEU A 170 7.96 10.14 7.05
C LEU A 170 7.36 11.20 7.98
N CYS A 171 6.16 11.67 7.64
CA CYS A 171 5.37 12.56 8.47
C CYS A 171 3.87 12.22 8.36
N ALA A 172 3.07 12.70 9.32
CA ALA A 172 1.63 12.43 9.34
C ALA A 172 0.88 12.99 8.11
N PRO A 173 1.18 14.21 7.60
CA PRO A 173 0.59 14.68 6.34
C PRO A 173 0.81 13.75 5.16
N LEU A 174 2.03 13.20 5.00
CA LEU A 174 2.34 12.23 3.94
C LEU A 174 1.52 10.94 4.09
N LEU A 175 1.40 10.40 5.29
CA LEU A 175 0.56 9.22 5.54
C LEU A 175 -0.91 9.48 5.23
N ARG A 176 -1.44 10.66 5.62
CA ARG A 176 -2.82 11.04 5.30
C ARG A 176 -3.03 11.19 3.79
N ALA A 177 -2.04 11.73 3.07
CA ALA A 177 -2.09 11.81 1.62
C ALA A 177 -2.11 10.40 0.99
N LEU A 178 -1.25 9.48 1.44
CA LEU A 178 -1.28 8.09 0.97
C LEU A 178 -2.63 7.41 1.28
N ASP A 179 -3.18 7.59 2.47
CA ASP A 179 -4.47 7.00 2.83
C ASP A 179 -5.63 7.53 1.98
N ASN A 180 -5.75 8.85 1.86
CA ASN A 180 -6.87 9.48 1.16
C ASN A 180 -6.74 9.34 -0.37
N TYR A 181 -5.52 9.44 -0.93
CA TYR A 181 -5.32 9.50 -2.38
C TYR A 181 -4.82 8.20 -3.00
N LEU A 182 -4.41 7.20 -2.21
CA LEU A 182 -3.96 5.89 -2.69
C LEU A 182 -4.80 4.75 -2.12
N ALA A 183 -4.95 4.65 -0.79
CA ALA A 183 -5.71 3.55 -0.19
C ALA A 183 -7.21 3.62 -0.48
N LEU A 184 -7.82 4.81 -0.41
CA LEU A 184 -9.24 5.00 -0.75
C LEU A 184 -9.54 4.62 -2.20
N PRO A 185 -8.86 5.12 -3.25
CA PRO A 185 -9.16 4.69 -4.62
C PRO A 185 -8.90 3.20 -4.86
N LEU A 186 -7.87 2.59 -4.26
CA LEU A 186 -7.68 1.15 -4.39
C LEU A 186 -8.78 0.33 -3.68
N LEU A 187 -9.32 0.81 -2.56
CA LEU A 187 -10.50 0.20 -1.93
C LEU A 187 -11.69 0.18 -2.87
N LEU A 188 -11.95 1.27 -3.59
CA LEU A 188 -13.07 1.36 -4.52
C LEU A 188 -13.00 0.29 -5.61
N LEU A 189 -11.79 -0.12 -6.00
CA LEU A 189 -11.51 -1.18 -6.98
C LEU A 189 -11.42 -2.59 -6.38
N GLU A 190 -11.28 -2.69 -5.06
CA GLU A 190 -11.05 -3.95 -4.34
C GLU A 190 -12.26 -4.90 -4.43
N ASP A 191 -12.05 -6.22 -4.37
CA ASP A 191 -13.17 -7.15 -4.26
C ASP A 191 -13.90 -6.98 -2.91
N ALA A 192 -15.22 -7.12 -2.89
CA ALA A 192 -16.02 -6.97 -1.68
C ALA A 192 -15.57 -7.89 -0.53
N ARG A 193 -15.05 -9.08 -0.86
CA ARG A 193 -14.52 -10.04 0.13
C ARG A 193 -13.39 -9.46 0.96
N ALA A 194 -12.61 -8.54 0.40
CA ALA A 194 -11.43 -8.01 1.05
C ALA A 194 -11.73 -7.08 2.23
N ALA A 195 -12.98 -6.62 2.41
CA ALA A 195 -13.39 -5.89 3.61
C ALA A 195 -12.99 -6.63 4.91
N ALA A 196 -13.04 -7.97 4.89
CA ALA A 196 -12.66 -8.81 6.02
C ALA A 196 -11.17 -8.77 6.40
N ARG A 197 -10.29 -8.14 5.60
CA ARG A 197 -8.88 -7.93 5.98
C ARG A 197 -8.72 -6.84 7.04
N ARG A 198 -9.62 -5.85 7.07
CA ARG A 198 -9.50 -4.58 7.81
C ARG A 198 -9.63 -4.64 9.34
N PRO A 199 -10.03 -5.75 9.99
CA PRO A 199 -9.80 -5.93 11.43
C PRO A 199 -8.32 -6.15 11.78
N ARG A 200 -7.49 -6.65 10.87
CA ARG A 200 -6.11 -7.09 11.16
C ARG A 200 -5.03 -6.54 10.23
N TYR A 201 -5.38 -6.21 8.99
CA TYR A 201 -4.48 -5.76 7.93
C TYR A 201 -5.13 -4.65 7.11
N GLY A 202 -4.35 -3.73 6.52
CA GLY A 202 -4.88 -2.62 5.72
C GLY A 202 -5.45 -1.46 6.53
N GLY A 203 -4.95 -1.26 7.76
CA GLY A 203 -5.30 -0.12 8.58
C GLY A 203 -4.78 1.19 8.00
N LEU A 204 -5.55 2.26 8.15
CA LEU A 204 -5.11 3.62 7.83
C LEU A 204 -3.89 4.00 8.68
N GLY A 205 -2.91 4.64 8.06
CA GLY A 205 -1.65 5.05 8.69
C GLY A 205 -0.73 3.90 9.08
N ASP A 206 -0.93 2.69 8.55
CA ASP A 206 -0.03 1.56 8.82
C ASP A 206 1.27 1.70 8.04
N PHE A 207 2.38 1.77 8.78
CA PHE A 207 3.71 1.86 8.23
C PHE A 207 4.73 1.13 9.09
N ARG A 208 5.91 0.87 8.52
CA ARG A 208 7.08 0.38 9.24
C ARG A 208 8.32 1.16 8.83
N LEU A 209 9.08 1.65 9.81
CA LEU A 209 10.40 2.25 9.55
C LEU A 209 11.39 1.17 9.13
N GLN A 210 12.23 1.48 8.15
CA GLN A 210 13.22 0.55 7.65
C GLN A 210 14.61 0.85 8.25
N PRO A 211 15.39 -0.17 8.69
CA PRO A 211 16.71 0.05 9.30
C PRO A 211 17.71 0.78 8.39
N HIS A 212 17.58 0.62 7.08
CA HIS A 212 18.41 1.26 6.06
C HIS A 212 17.92 2.66 5.65
N GLY A 213 16.95 3.21 6.37
CA GLY A 213 16.33 4.51 6.08
C GLY A 213 15.04 4.38 5.25
N GLY A 214 14.20 5.41 5.32
CA GLY A 214 12.87 5.40 4.70
C GLY A 214 11.83 4.61 5.49
N PHE A 215 10.71 4.31 4.83
CA PHE A 215 9.59 3.59 5.42
C PHE A 215 8.83 2.74 4.39
N GLU A 216 8.14 1.73 4.90
CA GLU A 216 7.21 0.88 4.18
C GLU A 216 5.78 1.29 4.53
N TYR A 217 4.97 1.57 3.53
CA TYR A 217 3.54 1.84 3.64
C TYR A 217 2.74 0.55 3.42
N ARG A 218 1.88 0.20 4.40
CA ARG A 218 1.38 -1.18 4.58
C ARG A 218 -0.14 -1.32 4.46
N THR A 219 -0.81 -0.28 4.00
CA THR A 219 -2.27 -0.22 4.00
C THR A 219 -2.90 -0.91 2.77
N LEU A 220 -2.19 -0.95 1.65
CA LEU A 220 -2.77 -1.38 0.37
C LEU A 220 -3.01 -2.91 0.32
N PRO A 221 -4.06 -3.36 -0.39
CA PRO A 221 -4.13 -4.76 -0.80
C PRO A 221 -3.05 -5.06 -1.82
N SER A 222 -2.79 -6.35 -2.08
CA SER A 222 -1.89 -6.71 -3.18
C SER A 222 -2.45 -6.22 -4.51
N PHE A 223 -1.72 -5.29 -5.14
CA PHE A 223 -2.04 -4.73 -6.44
C PHE A 223 -1.55 -5.63 -7.61
N LEU A 224 -1.08 -6.85 -7.33
CA LEU A 224 -0.69 -7.83 -8.36
C LEU A 224 -1.86 -8.43 -9.14
N VAL A 225 -3.11 -8.05 -8.83
CA VAL A 225 -4.31 -8.51 -9.53
C VAL A 225 -4.25 -8.27 -11.05
N SER A 226 -3.56 -7.23 -11.51
CA SER A 226 -3.19 -7.06 -12.91
C SER A 226 -2.06 -6.03 -13.12
N PRO A 227 -1.36 -6.06 -14.26
CA PRO A 227 -0.40 -5.02 -14.62
C PRO A 227 -0.99 -3.61 -14.71
N VAL A 228 -2.28 -3.45 -15.04
CA VAL A 228 -2.93 -2.13 -15.09
C VAL A 228 -3.08 -1.56 -13.68
N ILE A 229 -3.57 -2.37 -12.74
CA ILE A 229 -3.71 -1.96 -11.34
C ILE A 229 -2.35 -1.63 -10.72
N ALA A 230 -1.34 -2.48 -10.93
CA ALA A 230 0.00 -2.23 -10.43
C ALA A 230 0.63 -0.95 -11.01
N LYS A 231 0.50 -0.71 -12.32
CA LYS A 231 0.98 0.54 -12.95
C LYS A 231 0.32 1.75 -12.31
N GLY A 232 -1.01 1.74 -12.21
CA GLY A 232 -1.75 2.85 -11.61
C GLY A 232 -1.36 3.09 -10.16
N ALA A 233 -1.26 2.05 -9.33
CA ALA A 233 -0.86 2.16 -7.93
C ALA A 233 0.54 2.76 -7.78
N VAL A 234 1.52 2.28 -8.56
CA VAL A 234 2.91 2.74 -8.47
C VAL A 234 3.08 4.18 -8.96
N PHE A 235 2.47 4.54 -10.09
CA PHE A 235 2.53 5.91 -10.60
C PHE A 235 1.76 6.89 -9.71
N LEU A 236 0.60 6.49 -9.20
CA LEU A 236 -0.19 7.30 -8.29
C LEU A 236 0.57 7.53 -6.97
N ALA A 237 1.17 6.48 -6.40
CA ALA A 237 2.00 6.59 -5.21
C ALA A 237 3.18 7.54 -5.43
N HIS A 238 3.92 7.40 -6.53
CA HIS A 238 5.03 8.28 -6.86
C HIS A 238 4.58 9.75 -6.92
N LEU A 239 3.49 10.04 -7.63
CA LEU A 239 2.95 11.39 -7.75
C LEU A 239 2.54 11.96 -6.39
N ILE A 240 1.82 11.17 -5.58
CA ILE A 240 1.40 11.54 -4.23
C ILE A 240 2.61 11.87 -3.36
N VAL A 241 3.60 10.98 -3.28
CA VAL A 241 4.78 11.21 -2.43
C VAL A 241 5.57 12.42 -2.90
N SER A 242 5.66 12.64 -4.21
CA SER A 242 6.38 13.79 -4.78
C SER A 242 5.70 15.14 -4.50
N ARG A 243 4.40 15.14 -4.15
CA ARG A 243 3.53 16.33 -4.09
C ARG A 243 2.53 16.32 -2.94
N TYR A 244 2.80 15.59 -1.85
CA TYR A 244 1.80 15.37 -0.80
C TYR A 244 1.36 16.66 -0.12
N GLU A 245 2.20 17.70 -0.14
CA GLU A 245 1.92 19.02 0.42
C GLU A 245 0.76 19.73 -0.30
N ASP A 246 0.55 19.42 -1.57
CA ASP A 246 -0.52 19.98 -2.41
C ASP A 246 -1.86 19.21 -2.23
N LEU A 247 -1.84 18.07 -1.52
CA LEU A 247 -2.96 17.15 -1.35
C LEU A 247 -3.63 17.33 0.01
N THR A 248 -4.56 18.29 0.08
CA THR A 248 -5.08 18.81 1.35
C THR A 248 -6.40 18.21 1.81
N LEU A 249 -7.19 17.61 0.92
CA LEU A 249 -8.48 17.02 1.29
C LEU A 249 -8.28 15.72 2.09
N ARG A 250 -9.07 15.56 3.16
CA ARG A 250 -9.00 14.44 4.09
C ARG A 250 -10.39 13.85 4.39
N PRO A 251 -11.10 13.32 3.38
CA PRO A 251 -12.42 12.71 3.61
C PRO A 251 -12.40 11.61 4.67
N LEU A 252 -11.31 10.84 4.78
CA LEU A 252 -11.18 9.78 5.79
C LEU A 252 -11.02 10.29 7.23
N ASP A 253 -10.87 11.60 7.45
CA ASP A 253 -10.95 12.18 8.80
C ASP A 253 -12.41 12.32 9.28
N ARG A 254 -13.40 12.20 8.37
CA ARG A 254 -14.82 12.18 8.75
C ARG A 254 -15.21 10.79 9.27
N GLU A 255 -15.93 10.76 10.38
CA GLU A 255 -16.32 9.51 11.05
C GLU A 255 -17.12 8.56 10.15
N ASP A 256 -18.04 9.08 9.34
CA ASP A 256 -18.87 8.28 8.43
C ASP A 256 -18.03 7.61 7.33
N LEU A 257 -17.12 8.37 6.71
CA LEU A 257 -16.23 7.84 5.66
C LEU A 257 -15.13 6.96 6.24
N HIS A 258 -14.65 7.26 7.44
CA HIS A 258 -13.74 6.38 8.18
C HIS A 258 -14.42 5.03 8.44
N ALA A 259 -15.64 5.02 8.99
CA ALA A 259 -16.38 3.79 9.22
C ALA A 259 -16.62 3.01 7.91
N ALA A 260 -16.98 3.71 6.83
CA ALA A 260 -17.16 3.14 5.50
C ALA A 260 -15.87 2.48 4.96
N TYR A 261 -14.71 3.10 5.19
CA TYR A 261 -13.42 2.49 4.84
C TYR A 261 -13.23 1.15 5.55
N TYR A 262 -13.49 1.05 6.85
CA TYR A 262 -13.27 -0.19 7.60
C TYR A 262 -14.32 -1.27 7.35
N SER A 263 -15.57 -0.89 7.06
CA SER A 263 -16.64 -1.83 6.68
C SER A 263 -16.54 -2.28 5.22
N GLY A 264 -15.81 -1.55 4.36
CA GLY A 264 -15.79 -1.77 2.92
C GLY A 264 -17.00 -1.18 2.19
N ASP A 265 -17.74 -0.27 2.82
CA ASP A 265 -18.91 0.39 2.24
C ASP A 265 -18.48 1.44 1.19
N LYS A 266 -18.63 1.10 -0.09
CA LYS A 266 -18.09 1.88 -1.21
C LYS A 266 -18.91 3.11 -1.62
N PRO A 267 -20.26 3.09 -1.66
CA PRO A 267 -21.06 4.23 -2.09
C PRO A 267 -20.66 5.59 -1.47
N PRO A 268 -20.54 5.74 -0.13
CA PRO A 268 -20.15 7.04 0.45
C PRO A 268 -18.71 7.44 0.10
N LEU A 269 -17.80 6.47 0.02
CA LEU A 269 -16.41 6.72 -0.38
C LEU A 269 -16.28 7.12 -1.85
N ARG A 270 -17.09 6.51 -2.73
CA ARG A 270 -17.13 6.83 -4.15
C ARG A 270 -17.65 8.23 -4.37
N ALA A 271 -18.67 8.65 -3.62
CA ALA A 271 -19.16 10.02 -3.65
C ALA A 271 -18.10 11.04 -3.19
N ALA A 272 -17.19 10.65 -2.29
CA ALA A 272 -16.10 11.49 -1.81
C ALA A 272 -14.86 11.52 -2.75
N PHE A 273 -14.78 10.64 -3.74
CA PHE A 273 -13.60 10.50 -4.59
C PHE A 273 -13.40 11.60 -5.66
N PRO A 274 -14.43 12.14 -6.36
CA PRO A 274 -14.22 13.09 -7.44
C PRO A 274 -13.39 14.34 -7.08
N PRO A 275 -13.57 14.97 -5.91
CA PRO A 275 -12.71 16.08 -5.47
C PRO A 275 -11.23 15.67 -5.31
N LEU A 276 -10.96 14.44 -4.85
CA LEU A 276 -9.60 13.91 -4.72
C LEU A 276 -8.95 13.70 -6.09
N ALA A 277 -9.69 13.11 -7.03
CA ALA A 277 -9.24 12.92 -8.40
C ALA A 277 -8.94 14.26 -9.10
N ALA A 278 -9.74 15.30 -8.82
CA ALA A 278 -9.51 16.64 -9.33
C ALA A 278 -8.21 17.27 -8.79
N GLN A 279 -7.92 17.15 -7.48
CA GLN A 279 -6.65 17.61 -6.93
C GLN A 279 -5.45 16.86 -7.54
N LEU A 280 -5.55 15.53 -7.71
CA LEU A 280 -4.50 14.74 -8.35
C LEU A 280 -4.23 15.20 -9.79
N ARG A 281 -5.28 15.45 -10.58
CA ARG A 281 -5.18 15.93 -11.97
C ARG A 281 -4.53 17.31 -12.08
N ALA A 282 -4.66 18.14 -11.06
CA ALA A 282 -4.07 19.48 -11.00
C ALA A 282 -2.59 19.47 -10.61
N LEU A 283 -2.04 18.36 -10.11
CA LEU A 283 -0.65 18.30 -9.66
C LEU A 283 0.35 18.43 -10.83
N PRO A 284 1.45 19.17 -10.63
CA PRO A 284 2.57 19.12 -11.56
C PRO A 284 3.10 17.68 -11.68
N GLY A 285 3.29 17.21 -12.91
CA GLY A 285 3.70 15.84 -13.21
C GLY A 285 2.55 14.88 -13.54
N TYR A 286 1.28 15.26 -13.26
CA TYR A 286 0.13 14.41 -13.57
C TYR A 286 0.07 14.01 -15.05
N ALA A 287 0.29 14.95 -15.98
CA ALA A 287 0.22 14.69 -17.42
C ALA A 287 1.12 13.52 -17.87
N GLN A 288 2.29 13.35 -17.26
CA GLN A 288 3.22 12.26 -17.58
C GLN A 288 2.76 10.91 -17.00
N ALA A 289 2.08 10.95 -15.86
CA ALA A 289 1.54 9.78 -15.17
C ALA A 289 0.12 9.39 -15.62
N ALA A 290 -0.62 10.30 -16.29
CA ALA A 290 -2.03 10.18 -16.60
C ALA A 290 -2.38 8.88 -17.32
N ARG A 291 -1.58 8.49 -18.33
CA ARG A 291 -1.78 7.23 -19.08
C ARG A 291 -1.77 5.96 -18.21
N TYR A 292 -1.20 6.02 -17.01
CA TYR A 292 -1.16 4.91 -16.07
C TYR A 292 -2.19 5.04 -14.94
N ILE A 293 -2.56 6.27 -14.57
CA ILE A 293 -3.49 6.57 -13.48
C ILE A 293 -4.96 6.58 -13.96
N GLU A 294 -5.25 7.21 -15.10
CA GLU A 294 -6.62 7.38 -15.61
C GLU A 294 -7.40 6.06 -15.83
N PRO A 295 -6.76 4.93 -16.20
CA PRO A 295 -7.45 3.64 -16.20
C PRO A 295 -8.07 3.28 -14.84
N LEU A 296 -7.39 3.57 -13.72
CA LEU A 296 -7.95 3.34 -12.38
C LEU A 296 -9.18 4.21 -12.14
N PHE A 297 -9.11 5.49 -12.52
CA PHE A 297 -10.20 6.42 -12.29
C PHE A 297 -11.42 6.07 -13.13
N SER A 298 -11.19 5.59 -14.34
CA SER A 298 -12.22 5.08 -15.24
C SER A 298 -12.90 3.83 -14.67
N TYR A 299 -12.13 2.89 -14.09
CA TYR A 299 -12.67 1.73 -13.39
C TYR A 299 -13.49 2.13 -12.15
N ILE A 300 -13.02 3.12 -11.37
CA ILE A 300 -13.77 3.65 -10.22
C ILE A 300 -15.11 4.26 -10.67
N ALA A 301 -15.09 5.08 -11.73
CA ALA A 301 -16.28 5.73 -12.28
C ALA A 301 -17.28 4.72 -12.85
N ALA A 302 -16.80 3.64 -13.45
CA ALA A 302 -17.61 2.54 -13.95
C ALA A 302 -18.01 1.51 -12.88
N GLU A 303 -17.72 1.80 -11.60
CA GLU A 303 -17.95 0.91 -10.45
C GLU A 303 -17.37 -0.51 -10.61
N GLN A 304 -16.28 -0.63 -11.36
CA GLN A 304 -15.61 -1.89 -11.58
C GLN A 304 -14.78 -2.30 -10.36
N THR A 305 -14.84 -3.59 -10.05
CA THR A 305 -13.99 -4.22 -9.04
C THR A 305 -13.16 -5.31 -9.70
N TRP A 306 -11.94 -5.55 -9.21
CA TRP A 306 -11.17 -6.71 -9.66
C TRP A 306 -11.73 -8.01 -9.10
N ASP A 307 -11.47 -9.11 -9.80
CA ASP A 307 -11.80 -10.46 -9.35
C ASP A 307 -10.57 -11.16 -8.74
N GLU A 308 -10.60 -11.35 -7.42
CA GLU A 308 -9.52 -12.02 -6.68
C GLU A 308 -9.49 -13.54 -6.90
N SER A 309 -10.49 -14.11 -7.59
CA SER A 309 -10.51 -15.51 -8.01
C SER A 309 -9.76 -15.76 -9.32
N ARG A 310 -9.28 -14.71 -10.00
CA ARG A 310 -8.56 -14.84 -11.27
C ARG A 310 -7.16 -15.41 -11.07
N ASP A 311 -6.68 -16.20 -12.05
CA ASP A 311 -5.27 -16.60 -12.09
C ASP A 311 -4.43 -15.48 -12.70
N ILE A 312 -3.58 -14.87 -11.89
CA ILE A 312 -2.77 -13.73 -12.32
C ILE A 312 -1.50 -14.16 -13.07
N ARG A 313 -1.10 -15.45 -13.00
CA ARG A 313 0.19 -15.91 -13.52
C ARG A 313 0.38 -15.55 -14.99
N GLY A 314 -0.65 -15.78 -15.81
CA GLY A 314 -0.63 -15.46 -17.24
C GLY A 314 -0.56 -13.96 -17.54
N LEU A 315 -1.05 -13.10 -16.65
CA LEU A 315 -1.00 -11.63 -16.82
C LEU A 315 0.42 -11.08 -16.68
N TRP A 316 1.23 -11.73 -15.84
CA TRP A 316 2.58 -11.28 -15.50
C TRP A 316 3.66 -12.01 -16.29
N CYS A 317 3.43 -13.29 -16.60
CA CYS A 317 4.44 -14.18 -17.17
C CYS A 317 4.10 -14.66 -18.59
N GLY A 318 2.90 -14.33 -19.09
CA GLY A 318 2.53 -14.63 -20.48
C GLY A 318 3.51 -14.00 -21.46
N LYS A 319 3.79 -14.70 -22.56
CA LYS A 319 4.44 -14.07 -23.71
C LYS A 319 3.57 -12.89 -24.12
N LEU A 320 4.15 -11.69 -24.15
CA LEU A 320 3.57 -10.56 -24.88
C LEU A 320 3.24 -11.12 -26.26
N ARG A 321 1.96 -11.27 -26.58
CA ARG A 321 1.58 -11.33 -27.99
C ARG A 321 2.03 -9.99 -28.52
N SER A 322 3.04 -10.00 -29.37
CA SER A 322 3.46 -8.85 -30.15
C SER A 322 2.29 -8.44 -31.05
N SER A 323 1.37 -7.65 -30.52
CA SER A 323 0.50 -6.81 -31.33
C SER A 323 1.16 -5.44 -31.40
N GLU A 324 2.25 -5.36 -32.16
CA GLU A 324 2.83 -4.10 -32.66
C GLU A 324 1.95 -3.47 -33.76
N GLN A 325 0.63 -3.48 -33.57
CA GLN A 325 -0.31 -2.83 -34.50
C GLN A 325 -1.33 -1.88 -33.86
N ASP A 326 -1.41 -1.78 -32.52
CA ASP A 326 -2.31 -0.81 -31.85
C ASP A 326 -1.56 0.39 -31.24
N MET A 327 -0.36 0.70 -31.74
CA MET A 327 0.42 1.89 -31.35
C MET A 327 0.50 2.96 -32.45
N ALA A 328 -0.46 2.98 -33.36
CA ALA A 328 -0.66 4.07 -34.31
C ALA A 328 -2.15 4.26 -34.62
N GLN A 329 -2.87 4.89 -33.69
CA GLN A 329 -3.97 5.83 -33.94
C GLN A 329 -4.36 6.53 -32.64
#